data_AF-A0A960XSX1-F1
#
_entry.id   AF-A0A960XSX1-F1
#
_cell.length_a   1.000
_cell.length_b   1.000
_cell.length_c   1.000
_cell.angle_alpha   90.00
_cell.angle_beta   90.00
_cell.angle_gamma   90.00
#
_symmetry.space_group_name_H-M   'P 1'
#
loop_
_entity.id
_entity.type
_entity.pdbx_description
1 polymer ?
#
loop_
_entity_poly.entity_id
_entity_poly.type
_entity_poly.pdbx_seq_one_letter_code
_entity_poly.pdbx_strand_id
1 'polypeptide(L)' 'MKLAKLGDGPEIFHTIQGEGVSAGCPAVFVRSSLCNLHCVWCDTDHTWNFEGTPWEHEKDATPG' A
#
# COMPACT_ATOMS: atom_id res chain seq x y z
N MET A 1 6.81 5.63 -12.73
CA MET A 1 6.05 5.43 -11.47
C MET A 1 5.04 4.32 -11.69
N LYS A 2 4.97 3.30 -10.83
CA LYS A 2 3.91 2.28 -10.84
C LYS A 2 2.96 2.52 -9.67
N LEU A 3 1.66 2.34 -9.89
CA LEU A 3 0.63 2.48 -8.84
C LEU A 3 0.29 1.11 -8.24
N ALA A 4 -0.15 1.12 -6.99
CA ALA A 4 -0.75 -0.04 -6.35
C ALA A 4 -2.09 -0.39 -7.00
N LYS A 5 -2.60 -1.59 -6.75
CA LYS A 5 -3.85 -2.07 -7.35
C LYS A 5 -5.02 -1.94 -6.37
N LEU A 6 -6.16 -1.51 -6.90
CA LEU A 6 -7.45 -1.55 -6.22
C LEU A 6 -8.46 -2.23 -7.15
N GLY A 7 -8.74 -3.51 -6.90
CA GLY A 7 -9.49 -4.36 -7.84
C GLY A 7 -8.75 -4.48 -9.18
N ASP A 8 -9.47 -4.23 -10.27
CA ASP A 8 -8.91 -4.28 -11.63
C ASP A 8 -8.19 -2.97 -12.05
N GLY A 9 -8.17 -1.96 -11.17
CA GLY A 9 -7.68 -0.61 -11.48
C GLY A 9 -6.52 -0.13 -10.61
N PRO A 10 -5.98 1.06 -10.90
CA PRO A 10 -5.01 1.71 -10.02
C PRO A 10 -5.67 2.13 -8.70
N GLU A 11 -4.93 2.03 -7.61
CA GLU A 11 -5.38 2.51 -6.30
C GLU A 11 -5.32 4.04 -6.22
N ILE A 12 -6.41 4.65 -6.68
CA ILE A 12 -6.69 6.07 -6.61
C ILE A 12 -8.10 6.24 -6.06
N PHE A 13 -8.24 6.94 -4.93
CA PHE A 13 -9.54 7.10 -4.28
C PHE A 13 -9.62 8.43 -3.52
N HIS A 14 -10.85 8.92 -3.36
CA HIS A 14 -11.15 10.14 -2.62
C HIS A 14 -11.73 9.79 -1.25
N THR A 15 -11.14 10.31 -0.18
CA THR A 15 -11.57 10.07 1.20
C THR A 15 -11.10 11.21 2.13
N ILE A 16 -11.21 11.03 3.45
CA ILE A 16 -10.68 11.93 4.47
C ILE A 16 -9.28 11.47 4.91
N GLN A 17 -8.32 12.39 5.01
CA GLN A 17 -7.00 12.12 5.59
C GLN A 17 -7.15 11.73 7.06
N GLY A 18 -6.58 10.59 7.45
CA GLY A 18 -6.70 10.04 8.80
C GLY A 18 -5.61 10.52 9.77
N GLU A 19 -4.50 11.06 9.25
CA GLU A 19 -3.28 11.26 10.05
C GLU A 19 -2.62 12.64 9.86
N GLY A 20 -1.79 12.98 10.84
CA GLY A 20 -0.97 14.19 10.82
C GLY A 20 -1.76 15.49 10.95
N VAL A 21 -1.15 16.59 10.52
CA VAL A 21 -1.72 17.95 10.65
C VAL A 21 -2.96 18.19 9.80
N SER A 22 -3.15 17.39 8.76
CA SER A 22 -4.29 17.48 7.84
C SER A 22 -5.37 16.44 8.14
N ALA A 23 -5.29 15.75 9.28
CA ALA A 23 -6.31 14.80 9.70
C ALA A 23 -7.70 15.46 9.71
N GLY A 24 -8.69 14.80 9.12
CA GLY A 24 -10.05 15.32 8.96
C GLY A 24 -10.31 16.09 7.65
N CYS A 25 -9.28 16.40 6.86
CA CYS A 25 -9.44 17.09 5.58
C CYS A 25 -9.73 16.11 4.42
N PRO A 26 -10.63 16.47 3.48
CA PRO A 26 -10.80 15.71 2.24
C PRO A 26 -9.53 15.69 1.38
N ALA A 27 -9.21 14.53 0.80
CA ALA A 27 -8.03 14.32 -0.03
C ALA A 27 -8.24 13.22 -1.08
N VAL A 28 -7.53 13.33 -2.21
CA VAL A 28 -7.36 12.24 -3.17
C VAL A 28 -6.05 11.53 -2.85
N PHE A 29 -6.13 10.23 -2.59
CA PHE A 29 -4.98 9.37 -2.38
C PHE A 29 -4.57 8.73 -3.71
N VAL A 30 -3.27 8.74 -3.98
CA VAL A 30 -2.65 8.03 -5.11
C VAL A 30 -1.57 7.13 -4.50
N ARG A 31 -1.80 5.82 -4.44
CA ARG A 31 -0.83 4.90 -3.83
C ARG A 31 0.13 4.34 -4.89
N SER A 32 1.43 4.52 -4.65
CA SER A 32 2.48 3.90 -5.48
C SER A 32 2.76 2.46 -5.07
N SER A 33 3.32 1.68 -5.99
CA SER A 33 3.85 0.33 -5.74
C SER A 33 5.38 0.32 -5.87
N LEU A 34 6.01 -0.79 -5.47
CA LEU A 34 7.46 -1.03 -5.46
C LEU A 34 8.20 -0.20 -4.39
N CYS A 35 7.92 -0.50 -3.13
CA CYS A 35 8.69 0.05 -2.02
C CYS A 35 10.13 -0.49 -2.04
N ASN A 36 11.12 0.35 -1.77
CA ASN A 36 12.51 -0.08 -1.59
C ASN A 36 12.81 -0.56 -0.16
N LEU A 37 11.84 -0.39 0.75
CA LEU A 37 11.86 -0.96 2.09
C LEU A 37 10.92 -2.18 2.13
N HIS A 38 11.23 -3.14 2.99
CA HIS A 38 10.50 -4.40 3.13
C HIS A 38 10.28 -4.67 4.61
N CYS A 39 9.51 -3.79 5.26
CA CYS A 39 9.22 -3.90 6.68
C CYS A 39 8.34 -5.12 6.92
N VAL A 40 8.75 -6.03 7.80
CA VAL A 40 8.04 -7.29 8.12
C VAL A 40 6.61 -7.06 8.67
N TRP A 41 6.33 -5.86 9.20
CA TRP A 41 5.10 -5.42 9.87
C TRP A 41 4.33 -4.36 9.05
N CYS A 42 4.47 -4.37 7.72
CA CYS A 42 3.81 -3.39 6.86
C CYS A 42 2.29 -3.67 6.80
N ASP A 43 1.49 -2.67 7.18
CA ASP A 43 0.03 -2.77 7.10
C ASP A 43 -0.50 -2.82 5.66
N THR A 44 0.27 -2.28 4.71
CA THR A 44 -0.04 -2.11 3.28
C THR A 44 0.94 -2.90 2.40
N ASP A 45 1.22 -4.13 2.81
CA ASP A 45 2.24 -5.01 2.22
C ASP A 45 1.96 -5.42 0.78
N HIS A 46 0.69 -5.51 0.37
CA HIS A 46 0.29 -5.76 -1.03
C HIS A 46 0.86 -4.76 -2.06
N THR A 47 1.50 -3.67 -1.62
CA THR A 47 2.21 -2.73 -2.51
C THR A 47 3.59 -3.21 -2.96
N TRP A 48 4.16 -4.22 -2.27
CA TRP A 48 5.51 -4.75 -2.53
C TRP A 48 5.67 -6.27 -2.24
N ASN A 49 4.88 -6.85 -1.33
CA ASN A 49 4.93 -8.26 -0.97
C ASN A 49 4.10 -9.12 -1.93
N PHE A 50 4.64 -9.31 -3.12
CA PHE A 50 4.08 -10.18 -4.14
C PHE A 50 4.50 -11.65 -3.95
N GLU A 51 3.83 -12.56 -4.65
CA GLU A 51 4.21 -13.98 -4.65
C GLU A 51 5.69 -14.17 -5.05
N GLY A 52 6.44 -14.86 -4.19
CA GLY A 52 7.85 -15.20 -4.44
C GLY A 52 8.86 -14.10 -4.15
N THR A 53 8.51 -13.05 -3.39
CA THR A 53 9.53 -12.11 -2.91
C THR A 53 10.50 -12.79 -1.92
N PRO A 54 11.78 -12.36 -1.87
CA PRO A 54 12.76 -12.95 -0.95
C PRO A 54 12.69 -12.35 0.48
N TRP A 55 11.69 -11.52 0.76
CA TRP A 55 11.59 -10.76 2.01
C TRP A 55 10.47 -11.35 2.87
N GLU A 56 10.75 -11.53 4.15
CA GLU A 56 9.75 -12.03 5.10
C GLU A 56 8.70 -10.94 5.41
N HIS A 57 7.45 -11.36 5.57
CA HIS A 57 6.36 -10.52 6.04
C HIS A 57 5.43 -11.30 6.97
N GLU A 58 4.79 -10.61 7.92
CA GLU A 58 3.83 -11.22 8.85
C GLU A 58 2.62 -11.88 8.14
N LYS A 59 2.34 -11.48 6.90
CA LYS A 59 1.18 -11.95 6.10
C LYS A 59 1.57 -12.83 4.91
N ASP A 60 2.73 -13.49 4.94
CA ASP A 60 3.22 -14.33 3.82
C ASP A 60 2.32 -15.53 3.46
N ALA A 61 1.41 -15.93 4.36
CA ALA A 61 0.38 -16.92 4.02
C ALA A 61 -0.61 -16.42 2.95
N THR A 62 -0.72 -15.10 2.77
CA THR A 62 -1.55 -14.43 1.77
C THR A 62 -0.83 -13.20 1.24
N PRO A 63 0.19 -13.37 0.37
CA PRO A 63 0.87 -12.26 -0.28
C PRO A 63 -0.13 -11.44 -1.10
N GLY A 64 0.13 -10.15 -1.24
CA GLY A 64 -0.76 -9.22 -1.92
C GLY A 64 -0.55 -9.09 -3.42
#